data_AF-A0A158NTQ9-F1
#
_entry.id   AF-A0A158NTQ9-F1
#
_cell.length_a   1.000
_cell.length_b   1.000
_cell.length_c   1.000
_cell.angle_alpha   90.00
_cell.angle_beta   90.00
_cell.angle_gamma   90.00
#
_symmetry.space_group_name_H-M   'P 1'
#
loop_
_entity.id
_entity.type
_entity.pdbx_description
1 polymer ?
#
loop_
_entity_poly.entity_id
_entity_poly.type
_entity_poly.pdbx_seq_one_letter_code
_entity_poly.pdbx_strand_id
1 'polypeptide(L)'
;MASVPGFTLETAKAILTDVLTALNTPENLQKLAEAKENSGNEMLKMMQFVFPLVTQIQMDIIKNYGFPEGREGTVQFAQLIRALEREDSEIAQLHNQVRSYFLPPVTINSSTEASL
;
A
#
# COMPACT_ATOMS: atom_id res chain seq x y z
N MET A 1 2.63 -23.94 4.68
CA MET A 1 2.60 -22.47 4.78
C MET A 1 3.99 -22.05 5.16
N ALA A 2 4.76 -21.42 4.26
CA ALA A 2 6.03 -20.85 4.65
C ALA A 2 5.72 -19.74 5.65
N SER A 3 6.33 -19.78 6.83
CA SER A 3 6.35 -18.66 7.78
C SER A 3 7.69 -17.97 7.58
N VAL A 4 7.71 -16.64 7.43
CA VAL A 4 8.97 -15.90 7.49
C VAL A 4 9.43 -15.97 8.95
N PRO A 5 10.51 -16.71 9.28
CA PRO A 5 10.91 -16.92 10.66
C PRO A 5 11.30 -15.57 11.28
N GLY A 6 10.75 -15.25 12.46
CA GLY A 6 11.06 -14.00 13.15
C GLY A 6 10.25 -12.77 12.69
N PHE A 7 9.13 -12.95 11.99
CA PHE A 7 8.23 -11.85 11.69
C PHE A 7 7.53 -11.35 12.98
N THR A 8 7.84 -10.13 13.40
CA THR A 8 7.29 -9.48 14.60
C THR A 8 6.52 -8.21 14.26
N LEU A 9 5.87 -7.60 15.27
CA LEU A 9 5.25 -6.28 15.14
C LEU A 9 6.26 -5.22 14.68
N GLU A 10 7.48 -5.24 15.22
CA GLU A 10 8.55 -4.29 14.85
C GLU A 10 8.97 -4.48 13.39
N THR A 11 9.15 -5.73 12.95
CA THR A 11 9.47 -6.04 11.55
C THR A 11 8.35 -5.58 10.61
N ALA A 12 7.08 -5.79 10.99
CA ALA A 12 5.94 -5.34 10.20
C ALA A 12 5.91 -3.80 10.06
N LYS A 13 6.14 -3.06 11.15
CA LYS A 13 6.22 -1.60 11.14
C LYS A 13 7.39 -1.09 10.29
N ALA A 14 8.56 -1.70 10.42
CA ALA A 14 9.74 -1.38 9.62
C ALA A 14 9.47 -1.56 8.12
N ILE A 15 8.91 -2.71 7.72
CA ILE A 15 8.57 -2.98 6.32
C ILE A 15 7.56 -1.95 5.79
N LEU A 16 6.47 -1.69 6.51
CA LEU A 16 5.46 -0.74 6.04
C LEU A 16 6.04 0.68 5.93
N THR A 17 6.93 1.06 6.84
CA THR A 17 7.64 2.35 6.80
C THR A 17 8.57 2.44 5.60
N ASP A 18 9.31 1.38 5.29
CA ASP A 18 10.19 1.31 4.13
C ASP A 18 9.39 1.33 2.82
N VAL A 19 8.25 0.64 2.76
CA VAL A 19 7.33 0.69 1.62
C VAL A 19 6.83 2.12 1.41
N LEU A 20 6.37 2.80 2.47
CA LEU A 20 5.93 4.20 2.38
C LEU A 20 7.08 5.12 1.96
N THR A 21 8.28 4.92 2.49
CA THR A 21 9.47 5.69 2.11
C THR A 21 9.79 5.51 0.63
N ALA A 22 9.77 4.27 0.14
CA ALA A 22 10.00 3.95 -1.26
C ALA A 22 8.93 4.57 -2.17
N LEU A 23 7.65 4.49 -1.78
CA LEU A 23 6.54 5.11 -2.50
C LEU A 23 6.66 6.64 -2.59
N ASN A 24 7.30 7.28 -1.60
CA ASN A 24 7.51 8.72 -1.54
C ASN A 24 8.84 9.19 -2.15
N THR A 25 9.63 8.30 -2.77
CA THR A 25 10.79 8.73 -3.55
C THR A 25 10.33 9.56 -4.76
N PRO A 26 11.09 10.59 -5.20
CA PRO A 26 10.70 11.43 -6.33
C PRO A 26 10.39 10.65 -7.61
N GLU A 27 11.16 9.59 -7.87
CA GLU A 27 10.95 8.71 -9.03
C GLU A 27 9.61 7.97 -8.96
N ASN A 28 9.29 7.37 -7.80
CA ASN A 28 8.03 6.63 -7.66
C ASN A 28 6.82 7.55 -7.58
N LEU A 29 6.96 8.73 -6.96
CA LEU A 29 5.90 9.74 -6.96
C LEU A 29 5.56 10.20 -8.36
N GLN A 30 6.55 10.42 -9.23
CA GLN A 30 6.33 10.78 -10.63
C GLN A 30 5.57 9.67 -11.36
N LYS A 31 6.05 8.42 -11.30
CA LYS A 31 5.41 7.26 -11.94
C LYS A 31 3.97 7.06 -11.46
N LEU A 32 3.74 7.20 -10.15
CA LEU A 32 2.41 7.07 -9.55
C LEU A 32 1.49 8.23 -9.94
N ALA A 33 2.00 9.45 -10.06
CA ALA A 33 1.23 10.61 -10.52
C ALA A 33 0.79 10.43 -11.98
N GLU A 34 1.70 10.00 -12.87
CA GLU A 34 1.37 9.69 -14.26
C GLU A 34 0.33 8.56 -14.36
N ALA A 35 0.50 7.48 -13.58
CA ALA A 35 -0.47 6.39 -13.54
C ALA A 35 -1.85 6.83 -13.02
N LYS A 36 -1.89 7.73 -12.03
CA LYS A 36 -3.13 8.32 -11.51
C LYS A 36 -3.81 9.23 -12.52
N GLU A 37 -3.06 10.08 -13.22
CA GLU A 37 -3.58 10.94 -14.30
C GLU A 37 -4.20 10.10 -15.43
N ASN A 38 -3.51 9.04 -15.87
CA ASN A 38 -4.02 8.11 -16.88
C ASN A 38 -5.26 7.33 -16.41
N SER A 39 -5.40 7.14 -15.09
CA SER A 39 -6.55 6.43 -14.51
C SER A 39 -7.77 7.32 -14.29
N GLY A 40 -7.57 8.63 -14.13
CA GLY A 40 -8.61 9.54 -13.66
C GLY A 40 -9.23 9.05 -12.34
N ASN A 41 -10.56 9.09 -12.25
CA ASN A 41 -11.32 8.57 -11.11
C ASN A 41 -11.85 7.13 -11.32
N GLU A 42 -11.41 6.43 -12.38
CA GLU A 42 -11.89 5.09 -12.68
C GLU A 42 -11.16 4.03 -11.86
N MET A 43 -11.89 3.40 -10.94
CA MET A 43 -11.36 2.38 -10.04
C MET A 43 -10.70 1.20 -10.78
N LEU A 44 -11.27 0.78 -11.92
CA LEU A 44 -10.71 -0.29 -12.74
C LEU A 44 -9.36 0.12 -13.35
N LYS A 45 -9.21 1.38 -13.80
CA LYS A 45 -7.95 1.88 -14.34
C LYS A 45 -6.90 2.05 -13.25
N MET A 46 -7.30 2.48 -12.04
CA MET A 46 -6.36 2.48 -10.90
C MET A 46 -5.82 1.07 -10.60
N MET A 47 -6.67 0.04 -10.69
CA MET A 47 -6.22 -1.36 -10.59
C MET A 47 -5.31 -1.79 -11.76
N GLN A 48 -5.45 -1.17 -12.93
CA GLN A 48 -4.62 -1.49 -14.10
C GLN A 48 -3.26 -0.78 -14.09
N PHE A 49 -3.22 0.48 -13.66
CA PHE A 49 -2.03 1.33 -13.77
C PHE A 49 -1.32 1.57 -12.44
N VAL A 50 -2.06 1.82 -11.36
CA VAL A 50 -1.48 2.18 -10.05
C VAL A 50 -1.13 0.94 -9.24
N PHE A 51 -2.03 -0.04 -9.19
CA PHE A 51 -1.83 -1.28 -8.45
C PHE A 51 -0.52 -2.02 -8.79
N PRO A 52 -0.16 -2.26 -10.07
CA PRO A 52 1.08 -2.96 -10.37
C PRO A 52 2.32 -2.18 -9.93
N LEU A 53 2.30 -0.85 -9.98
CA LEU A 53 3.43 -0.02 -9.54
C LEU A 53 3.66 -0.14 -8.03
N VAL A 54 2.60 0.04 -7.24
CA VAL A 54 2.70 -0.08 -5.77
C VAL A 54 3.07 -1.51 -5.37
N THR A 55 2.49 -2.52 -6.04
CA THR A 55 2.82 -3.93 -5.79
C THR A 55 4.28 -4.23 -6.09
N GLN A 56 4.83 -3.69 -7.18
CA GLN A 56 6.23 -3.88 -7.55
C GLN A 56 7.17 -3.25 -6.54
N ILE A 57 6.86 -2.04 -6.06
CA ILE A 57 7.63 -1.37 -5.00
C ILE A 57 7.58 -2.20 -3.71
N GLN A 58 6.39 -2.67 -3.33
CA GLN A 58 6.23 -3.51 -2.15
C GLN A 58 7.04 -4.82 -2.27
N MET A 59 7.02 -5.48 -3.43
CA MET A 59 7.84 -6.67 -3.72
C MET A 59 9.34 -6.40 -3.52
N ASP A 60 9.82 -5.27 -4.01
CA ASP A 60 11.23 -4.88 -3.91
C ASP A 60 11.69 -4.63 -2.47
N ILE A 61 10.78 -4.15 -1.62
CA ILE A 61 11.06 -3.96 -0.19
C ILE A 61 11.01 -5.29 0.56
N ILE A 62 9.91 -6.05 0.45
CA ILE A 62 9.71 -7.24 1.30
C ILE A 62 10.76 -8.34 1.06
N LYS A 63 11.33 -8.43 -0.15
CA LYS A 63 12.41 -9.40 -0.44
C LYS A 63 13.65 -9.15 0.46
N ASN A 64 13.91 -7.89 0.84
CA ASN A 64 15.02 -7.53 1.73
C ASN A 64 14.78 -8.00 3.17
N TYR A 65 13.54 -8.38 3.49
CA TYR A 65 13.10 -8.92 4.78
C TYR A 65 12.89 -10.44 4.74
N GLY A 66 13.36 -11.11 3.68
CA GLY A 66 13.31 -12.56 3.55
C GLY A 66 11.97 -13.11 3.04
N PHE A 67 11.09 -12.27 2.50
CA PHE A 67 9.92 -12.75 1.76
C PHE A 67 10.32 -13.33 0.41
N PRO A 68 9.62 -14.37 -0.08
CA PRO A 68 9.88 -14.94 -1.39
C PRO A 68 9.61 -13.92 -2.49
N GLU A 69 10.39 -13.98 -3.56
CA GLU A 69 10.23 -13.10 -4.71
C GLU A 69 8.90 -13.37 -5.44
N GLY A 70 8.39 -12.36 -6.13
CA GLY A 70 7.16 -12.48 -6.92
C GLY A 70 5.87 -12.29 -6.10
N ARG A 71 4.77 -12.79 -6.66
CA ARG A 71 3.41 -12.62 -6.10
C ARG A 71 3.18 -13.44 -4.83
N GLU A 72 3.94 -14.51 -4.62
CA GLU A 72 3.82 -15.32 -3.41
C GLU A 72 4.18 -14.52 -2.17
N GLY A 73 5.28 -13.76 -2.22
CA GLY A 73 5.72 -12.92 -1.10
C GLY A 73 4.72 -11.82 -0.75
N THR A 74 4.10 -11.18 -1.75
CA THR A 74 3.10 -10.13 -1.48
C THR A 74 1.84 -10.69 -0.86
N VAL A 75 1.38 -11.86 -1.29
CA VAL A 75 0.22 -12.53 -0.69
C VAL A 75 0.53 -12.93 0.76
N GLN A 76 1.69 -13.52 1.01
CA GLN A 76 2.13 -13.90 2.35
C GLN A 76 2.23 -12.68 3.28
N PHE A 77 2.87 -11.61 2.81
CA PHE A 77 2.98 -10.35 3.55
C PHE A 77 1.61 -9.75 3.86
N ALA A 78 0.71 -9.68 2.87
CA ALA A 78 -0.64 -9.16 3.05
C ALA A 78 -1.44 -9.96 4.10
N GLN A 79 -1.29 -11.29 4.13
CA GLN A 79 -1.92 -12.13 5.14
C GLN A 79 -1.39 -11.85 6.55
N LEU A 80 -0.07 -11.69 6.69
CA LEU A 80 0.57 -11.38 7.98
C LEU A 80 0.18 -9.99 8.50
N ILE A 81 0.26 -8.95 7.66
CA ILE A 81 -0.16 -7.60 8.05
C ILE A 81 -1.63 -7.57 8.43
N ARG A 82 -2.49 -8.32 7.74
CA ARG A 82 -3.92 -8.39 8.08
C ARG A 82 -4.20 -9.01 9.45
N ALA A 83 -3.35 -9.93 9.90
CA ALA A 83 -3.44 -10.46 11.25
C ALA A 83 -3.03 -9.37 12.26
N LEU A 84 -1.87 -8.75 12.05
CA LEU A 84 -1.28 -7.79 12.99
C LEU A 84 -2.03 -6.45 13.05
N GLU A 85 -2.67 -5.98 11.98
CA GLU A 85 -3.45 -4.72 11.97
C GLU A 85 -4.67 -4.77 12.91
N ARG A 86 -5.08 -5.97 13.35
CA ARG A 86 -6.15 -6.13 14.36
C ARG A 86 -5.65 -6.00 15.80
N GLU A 87 -4.35 -6.16 16.00
CA GLU A 87 -3.70 -6.23 17.31
C GLU A 87 -2.91 -4.95 17.62
N ASP A 88 -2.38 -4.28 16.58
CA ASP A 88 -1.56 -3.07 16.70
C ASP A 88 -2.09 -1.95 15.81
N SER A 89 -2.46 -0.83 16.45
CA SER A 89 -3.06 0.33 15.79
C SER A 89 -2.10 1.08 14.87
N GLU A 90 -0.79 1.03 15.16
CA GLU A 90 0.22 1.68 14.33
C GLU A 90 0.41 0.92 13.02
N ILE A 91 0.44 -0.42 13.06
CA ILE A 91 0.42 -1.26 11.85
C ILE A 91 -0.84 -0.99 11.03
N ALA A 92 -2.01 -0.86 11.67
CA ALA A 92 -3.24 -0.51 10.98
C ALA A 92 -3.16 0.86 10.29
N GLN A 93 -2.59 1.87 10.95
CA GLN A 93 -2.38 3.20 10.39
C GLN A 93 -1.41 3.18 9.20
N LEU A 94 -0.25 2.54 9.35
CA LEU A 94 0.74 2.43 8.27
C LEU A 94 0.18 1.66 7.08
N HIS A 95 -0.52 0.55 7.32
CA HIS A 95 -1.16 -0.23 6.27
C HIS A 95 -2.24 0.57 5.54
N ASN A 96 -3.04 1.36 6.25
CA ASN A 96 -4.04 2.25 5.63
C ASN A 96 -3.40 3.34 4.78
N GLN A 97 -2.24 3.88 5.17
CA GLN A 97 -1.48 4.81 4.34
C GLN A 97 -1.04 4.15 3.03
N VAL A 98 -0.50 2.93 3.07
CA VAL A 98 -0.18 2.17 1.85
C VAL A 98 -1.44 1.94 1.00
N ARG A 99 -2.55 1.55 1.63
CA ARG A 99 -3.82 1.31 0.93
C ARG A 99 -4.37 2.56 0.21
N SER A 100 -4.11 3.75 0.77
CA SER A 100 -4.58 5.01 0.20
C SER A 100 -4.03 5.30 -1.21
N TYR A 101 -2.88 4.71 -1.56
CA TYR A 101 -2.33 4.81 -2.92
C TYR A 101 -3.21 4.13 -3.97
N PHE A 102 -4.02 3.13 -3.59
CA PHE A 102 -4.93 2.43 -4.50
C PHE A 102 -6.31 3.08 -4.63
N LEU A 103 -6.61 4.08 -3.80
CA LEU A 103 -7.92 4.72 -3.79
C LEU A 103 -7.90 6.01 -4.62
N PRO A 104 -8.97 6.30 -5.37
CA PRO A 104 -9.11 7.60 -6.02
C PRO A 104 -9.22 8.69 -4.96
N PRO A 105 -8.79 9.93 -5.25
CA PRO A 105 -9.00 11.05 -4.35
C PRO A 105 -10.50 11.20 -4.07
N VAL A 106 -10.88 11.04 -2.80
CA VAL A 106 -12.26 11.27 -2.37
C VAL A 106 -12.46 12.78 -2.35
N THR A 107 -13.00 13.35 -3.43
CA THR A 107 -13.50 14.73 -3.40
C THR A 107 -14.75 14.74 -2.54
N ILE A 108 -14.60 15.05 -1.26
CA ILE A 108 -15.74 15.41 -0.42
C ILE A 108 -16.22 16.78 -0.93
N ASN A 109 -17.11 16.78 -1.92
CA ASN A 109 -17.92 17.96 -2.19
C ASN A 109 -18.85 18.13 -0.98
N SER A 110 -18.42 18.92 0.00
CA SER A 110 -19.27 19.42 1.06
C SER A 110 -20.25 20.43 0.45
N SER A 111 -21.25 19.93 -0.29
CA SER A 111 -22.49 20.66 -0.54
C SER A 111 -23.39 20.45 0.66
N THR A 112 -22.99 21.00 1.81
CA THR A 112 -23.94 21.34 2.87
C THR A 112 -24.62 22.63 2.44
N GLU A 113 -25.48 22.56 1.43
CA GLU A 113 -26.48 23.61 1.23
C GLU A 113 -27.61 23.33 2.21
N ALA A 114 -27.45 23.87 3.41
CA ALA A 114 -28.58 24.22 4.22
C ALA A 114 -29.41 25.25 3.43
N SER A 115 -30.62 24.90 3.03
CA SER A 115 -31.70 25.86 2.77
C SER A 115 -33.05 25.15 2.74
N LEU A 116 -33.77 25.36 3.85
CA LEU A 116 -35.22 25.58 4.00
C LEU A 116 -36.20 24.53 3.43
#